data_AF-A0A847MGL6-F1
#
_entry.id   AF-A0A847MGL6-F1
#
_cell.length_a   1.000
_cell.length_b   1.000
_cell.length_c   1.000
_cell.angle_alpha   90.00
_cell.angle_beta   90.00
_cell.angle_gamma   90.00
#
_symmetry.space_group_name_H-M   'P 1'
#
loop_
_entity.id
_entity.type
_entity.pdbx_description
1 polymer ?
#
loop_
_entity_poly.entity_id
_entity_poly.type
_entity_poly.pdbx_seq_one_letter_code
_entity_poly.pdbx_strand_id
1 'polypeptide(L)'
;MAKYKQRKRNLYNDNPDTYALSRSKIDMFLDCPRCFYLDRKLGLAQPSMPGWPLNSAVDHLLKREFDHYRKLQQPHPIMVQYGIEAVPFLHPDLPILRDDVYHYVGASVVDEQTGFQVQGIIDDVWVSPQGELHIVDYKATSTASEISLEDEYK
;
A
#
# COMPACT_ATOMS: atom_id res chain seq x y z
N MET A 1 20.30 -18.87 22.71
CA MET A 1 18.98 -18.28 22.38
C MET A 1 19.21 -16.89 21.82
N ALA A 2 18.73 -16.58 20.61
CA ALA A 2 18.82 -15.23 20.08
C ALA A 2 17.95 -14.29 20.94
N LYS A 3 18.52 -13.20 21.46
CA LYS A 3 17.76 -12.19 22.23
C LYS A 3 16.77 -11.51 21.29
N TYR A 4 15.50 -11.47 21.67
CA TYR A 4 14.49 -10.71 20.95
C TYR A 4 14.89 -9.23 20.91
N LYS A 5 14.95 -8.64 19.72
CA LYS A 5 15.32 -7.23 19.52
C LYS A 5 14.07 -6.37 19.58
N GLN A 6 13.82 -5.77 20.73
CA GLN A 6 12.72 -4.81 20.92
C GLN A 6 12.94 -3.55 20.06
N ARG A 7 11.92 -3.15 19.31
CA ARG A 7 11.95 -1.93 18.48
C ARG A 7 11.86 -0.70 19.40
N LYS A 8 12.71 0.30 19.17
CA LYS A 8 12.70 1.59 19.91
C LYS A 8 12.17 2.77 19.11
N ARG A 9 11.98 2.61 17.79
CA ARG A 9 11.53 3.66 16.87
C ARG A 9 10.05 3.46 16.51
N ASN A 10 9.40 4.56 16.14
CA ASN A 10 7.99 4.57 15.71
C ASN A 10 7.08 3.82 16.71
N LEU A 11 7.24 4.18 17.99
CA LEU A 11 6.37 3.73 19.07
C LEU A 11 5.34 4.81 19.33
N TYR A 12 4.10 4.40 19.58
CA TYR A 12 3.08 5.32 20.05
C TYR A 12 3.47 5.84 21.42
N ASN A 13 3.46 7.16 21.59
CA ASN A 13 3.65 7.84 22.86
C ASN A 13 2.51 8.86 23.03
N ASP A 14 2.35 9.36 24.25
CA ASP A 14 1.24 10.27 24.57
C ASP A 14 1.59 11.74 24.23
N ASN A 15 2.46 11.95 23.24
CA ASN A 15 2.88 13.27 22.77
C ASN A 15 1.80 13.90 21.86
N PRO A 16 1.79 15.23 21.71
CA PRO A 16 0.84 15.94 20.85
C PRO A 16 1.12 15.77 19.34
N ASP A 17 2.21 15.12 18.95
CA ASP A 17 2.54 14.91 17.53
C ASP A 17 1.62 13.85 16.90
N THR A 18 1.23 14.08 15.66
CA THR A 18 0.40 13.15 14.87
C THR A 18 1.07 11.78 14.77
N TYR A 19 0.39 10.72 15.22
CA TYR A 19 0.93 9.37 15.13
C TYR A 19 0.47 8.67 13.85
N ALA A 20 1.42 8.23 13.03
CA ALA A 20 1.15 7.60 11.74
C ALA A 20 0.76 6.11 11.89
N LEU A 21 -0.38 5.75 11.31
CA LEU A 21 -0.91 4.39 11.24
C LEU A 21 -1.10 3.98 9.79
N SER A 22 -0.55 2.82 9.42
CA SER A 22 -0.79 2.23 8.11
C SER A 22 -2.06 1.36 8.10
N ARG A 23 -2.65 1.14 6.93
CA ARG A 23 -3.77 0.18 6.73
C ARG A 23 -3.50 -1.17 7.40
N SER A 24 -2.31 -1.74 7.18
CA SER A 24 -1.91 -3.02 7.79
C SER A 24 -1.84 -3.02 9.32
N LYS A 25 -1.65 -1.84 9.94
CA LYS A 25 -1.68 -1.70 11.40
C LYS A 25 -3.09 -1.53 11.92
N ILE A 26 -3.99 -0.94 11.15
CA ILE A 26 -5.41 -0.92 11.44
C ILE A 26 -5.97 -2.35 11.39
N ASP A 27 -5.67 -3.11 10.33
CA ASP A 27 -6.08 -4.53 10.25
C ASP A 27 -5.59 -5.32 11.46
N MET A 28 -4.30 -5.17 11.81
CA MET A 28 -3.73 -5.84 12.98
C MET A 28 -4.46 -5.48 14.30
N PHE A 29 -4.99 -4.25 14.42
CA PHE A 29 -5.80 -3.87 15.58
C PHE A 29 -7.16 -4.57 15.55
N LEU A 30 -7.82 -4.60 14.40
CA LEU A 30 -9.11 -5.29 14.23
C LEU A 30 -8.98 -6.80 14.52
N ASP A 31 -7.89 -7.42 14.06
CA ASP A 31 -7.63 -8.84 14.26
C ASP A 31 -7.19 -9.17 15.70
N CYS A 32 -6.31 -8.35 16.28
CA CYS A 32 -5.76 -8.57 17.62
C CYS A 32 -5.34 -7.25 18.29
N PRO A 33 -6.24 -6.59 19.06
CA PRO A 33 -5.93 -5.35 19.77
C PRO A 33 -4.72 -5.47 20.71
N ARG A 34 -4.56 -6.62 21.38
CA ARG A 34 -3.41 -6.90 22.25
C ARG A 34 -2.10 -6.93 21.46
N CYS A 35 -2.11 -7.54 20.29
CA CYS A 35 -0.94 -7.63 19.42
C CYS A 35 -0.54 -6.24 18.90
N PHE A 36 -1.54 -5.43 18.56
CA PHE A 36 -1.33 -4.03 18.21
C PHE A 36 -0.71 -3.23 19.34
N TYR A 37 -1.21 -3.35 20.56
CA TYR A 37 -0.64 -2.67 21.72
C TYR A 37 0.82 -3.08 21.97
N LEU A 38 1.10 -4.40 21.93
CA LEU A 38 2.46 -4.92 22.08
C LEU A 38 3.40 -4.36 21.01
N ASP A 39 2.98 -4.31 19.75
CA ASP A 39 3.80 -3.85 18.64
C ASP A 39 3.96 -2.32 18.60
N ARG A 40 2.88 -1.55 18.78
CA ARG A 40 2.88 -0.09 18.64
C ARG A 40 3.27 0.66 19.91
N LYS A 41 2.83 0.25 21.10
CA LYS A 41 3.18 0.90 22.38
C LYS A 41 4.45 0.30 22.98
N LEU A 42 4.59 -1.03 22.97
CA LEU A 42 5.68 -1.73 23.67
C LEU A 42 6.86 -2.13 22.75
N GLY A 43 6.75 -1.99 21.44
CA GLY A 43 7.83 -2.34 20.49
C GLY A 43 8.11 -3.84 20.36
N LEU A 44 7.13 -4.67 20.74
CA LEU A 44 7.14 -6.12 20.64
C LEU A 44 6.30 -6.56 19.42
N ALA A 45 6.90 -6.46 18.24
CA ALA A 45 6.32 -6.95 16.99
C ALA A 45 6.19 -8.47 16.95
N GLN A 46 5.16 -8.97 16.27
CA GLN A 46 5.03 -10.39 15.94
C GLN A 46 6.19 -10.84 15.03
N PRO A 47 6.64 -12.09 15.12
CA PRO A 47 7.58 -12.65 14.15
C PRO A 47 7.02 -12.51 12.73
N SER A 48 7.83 -12.00 11.79
CA SER A 48 7.42 -11.85 10.41
C SER A 48 7.56 -13.17 9.64
N MET A 49 6.70 -13.34 8.63
CA MET A 49 6.88 -14.36 7.60
C MET A 49 8.09 -14.02 6.71
N PRO A 50 8.68 -14.99 5.98
CA PRO A 50 9.62 -14.68 4.91
C PRO A 50 9.00 -13.71 3.90
N GLY A 51 9.85 -12.89 3.27
CA GLY A 51 9.39 -11.96 2.22
C GLY A 51 8.81 -12.68 1.01
N TRP A 52 8.10 -11.93 0.17
CA TRP A 52 7.44 -12.42 -1.05
C TRP A 52 8.14 -11.85 -2.30
N PRO A 53 9.36 -12.32 -2.64
CA PRO A 53 10.19 -11.70 -3.68
C PRO A 53 9.53 -11.73 -5.07
N LEU A 54 8.73 -12.75 -5.37
CA LEU A 54 8.01 -12.83 -6.64
C LEU A 54 6.95 -11.72 -6.74
N ASN A 55 6.12 -11.57 -5.70
CA ASN A 55 5.09 -10.52 -5.63
C ASN A 55 5.72 -9.13 -5.75
N SER A 56 6.79 -8.88 -5.00
CA SER A 56 7.52 -7.60 -5.08
C SER A 56 8.14 -7.35 -6.46
N ALA A 57 8.62 -8.40 -7.15
CA ALA A 57 9.15 -8.27 -8.49
C ALA A 57 8.06 -7.97 -9.54
N VAL A 58 6.90 -8.62 -9.44
CA VAL A 58 5.75 -8.37 -10.32
C VAL A 58 5.28 -6.91 -10.16
N ASP A 59 5.09 -6.45 -8.93
CA ASP A 59 4.72 -5.06 -8.63
C ASP A 59 5.73 -4.06 -9.23
N HIS A 60 7.02 -4.28 -8.99
CA HIS A 60 8.07 -3.41 -9.52
C HIS A 60 8.08 -3.36 -11.06
N LEU A 61 7.91 -4.51 -11.72
CA LEU A 61 7.91 -4.61 -13.18
C LEU A 61 6.68 -3.94 -13.79
N LEU A 62 5.50 -4.16 -13.22
CA LEU A 62 4.25 -3.51 -13.66
C LEU A 62 4.36 -2.00 -13.49
N LYS A 63 4.77 -1.50 -12.32
CA LYS A 63 5.00 -0.05 -12.11
C LYS A 63 5.88 0.55 -13.19
N ARG A 64 6.99 -0.12 -13.54
CA ARG A 64 7.90 0.33 -14.60
C ARG A 64 7.26 0.32 -15.99
N GLU A 65 6.45 -0.68 -16.30
CA GLU A 65 5.72 -0.76 -17.56
C GLU A 65 4.67 0.34 -17.66
N PHE A 66 3.85 0.53 -16.62
CA PHE A 66 2.88 1.61 -16.53
C PHE A 66 3.54 3.00 -16.54
N ASP A 67 4.74 3.17 -15.97
CA ASP A 67 5.53 4.41 -16.07
C ASP A 67 5.89 4.76 -17.52
N HIS A 68 6.12 3.77 -18.38
CA HIS A 68 6.37 4.00 -19.80
C HIS A 68 5.12 4.56 -20.48
N TYR A 69 3.97 3.88 -20.32
CA TYR A 69 2.70 4.31 -20.91
C TYR A 69 2.18 5.63 -20.33
N ARG A 70 2.45 5.92 -19.06
CA ARG A 70 2.14 7.20 -18.40
C ARG A 70 2.82 8.38 -19.10
N LYS A 71 4.10 8.25 -19.45
CA LYS A 71 4.85 9.29 -20.17
C LYS A 71 4.33 9.51 -21.59
N LEU A 72 3.84 8.46 -22.22
CA LEU A 72 3.22 8.52 -23.54
C LEU A 72 1.77 9.03 -23.51
N GLN A 73 1.15 9.09 -22.33
CA GLN A 73 -0.28 9.36 -22.14
C GLN A 73 -1.16 8.41 -22.97
N GLN A 74 -0.79 7.13 -22.98
CA GLN A 74 -1.47 6.08 -23.74
C GLN A 74 -2.00 5.00 -22.80
N PRO A 75 -3.08 4.29 -23.18
CA PRO A 75 -3.55 3.14 -22.42
C PRO A 75 -2.51 2.02 -22.47
N HIS A 76 -2.38 1.31 -21.36
CA HIS A 76 -1.56 0.11 -21.28
C HIS A 76 -2.18 -1.04 -22.11
N PRO A 77 -1.41 -1.96 -22.72
CA PRO A 77 -1.95 -3.09 -23.49
C PRO A 77 -3.00 -3.91 -22.74
N ILE A 78 -2.78 -4.16 -21.44
CA ILE A 78 -3.76 -4.83 -20.56
C ILE A 78 -5.08 -4.04 -20.48
N MET A 79 -5.03 -2.71 -20.37
CA MET A 79 -6.24 -1.88 -20.36
C MET A 79 -7.02 -2.07 -21.65
N VAL A 80 -6.33 -2.03 -22.81
CA VAL A 80 -6.94 -2.22 -24.13
C VAL A 80 -7.54 -3.62 -24.25
N GLN A 81 -6.80 -4.64 -23.83
CA GLN A 81 -7.24 -6.05 -23.90
C GLN A 81 -8.56 -6.28 -23.14
N TYR A 82 -8.73 -5.63 -21.99
CA TYR A 82 -9.90 -5.78 -21.13
C TYR A 82 -10.96 -4.67 -21.30
N GLY A 83 -10.81 -3.79 -22.31
CA GLY A 83 -11.78 -2.72 -22.57
C GLY A 83 -11.86 -1.66 -21.47
N ILE A 84 -10.77 -1.44 -20.72
CA ILE A 84 -10.68 -0.43 -19.67
C ILE A 84 -10.37 0.92 -20.32
N GLU A 85 -11.35 1.82 -20.32
CA GLU A 85 -11.19 3.19 -20.82
C GLU A 85 -10.47 4.07 -19.80
N ALA A 86 -9.15 3.91 -19.70
CA ALA A 86 -8.31 4.74 -18.84
C ALA A 86 -6.87 4.86 -19.38
N VAL A 87 -6.15 5.85 -18.88
CA VAL A 87 -4.69 5.95 -19.04
C VAL A 87 -4.02 6.03 -17.66
N PRO A 88 -2.74 5.66 -17.53
CA PRO A 88 -2.04 5.80 -16.26
C PRO A 88 -1.98 7.28 -15.85
N PHE A 89 -2.38 7.60 -14.62
CA PHE A 89 -2.56 8.98 -14.17
C PHE A 89 -1.21 9.68 -13.99
N LEU A 90 -1.06 10.86 -14.58
CA LEU A 90 0.15 11.68 -14.46
C LEU A 90 -0.07 12.79 -13.44
N HIS A 91 0.65 12.72 -12.31
CA HIS A 91 0.58 13.74 -11.27
C HIS A 91 1.96 13.95 -10.60
N PRO A 92 2.35 15.20 -10.28
CA PRO A 92 3.62 15.48 -9.60
C PRO A 92 3.80 14.76 -8.26
N ASP A 93 2.70 14.53 -7.54
CA ASP A 93 2.74 13.87 -6.22
C ASP A 93 2.72 12.34 -6.30
N LEU A 94 2.56 11.74 -7.49
CA LEU A 94 2.50 10.29 -7.62
C LEU A 94 3.72 9.56 -7.02
N PRO A 95 4.97 10.05 -7.16
CA PRO A 95 6.13 9.46 -6.48
C PRO A 95 6.01 9.44 -4.95
N ILE A 96 5.30 10.39 -4.35
CA ILE A 96 5.02 10.41 -2.92
C ILE A 96 3.94 9.37 -2.59
N LEU A 97 2.86 9.33 -3.37
CA LEU A 97 1.74 8.41 -3.17
C LEU A 97 2.16 6.93 -3.28
N ARG A 98 3.06 6.61 -4.22
CA ARG A 98 3.66 5.28 -4.40
C ARG A 98 4.89 5.00 -3.53
N ASP A 99 5.33 6.00 -2.76
CA ASP A 99 6.54 5.95 -1.96
C ASP A 99 7.83 5.60 -2.74
N ASP A 100 7.93 6.06 -3.99
CA ASP A 100 9.14 5.93 -4.81
C ASP A 100 10.33 6.71 -4.21
N VAL A 101 10.05 7.60 -3.26
CA VAL A 101 11.01 8.39 -2.48
C VAL A 101 11.47 7.70 -1.19
N TYR A 102 10.93 6.52 -0.86
CA TYR A 102 11.29 5.69 0.30
C TYR A 102 11.20 6.42 1.65
N HIS A 103 10.11 7.14 1.87
CA HIS A 103 9.82 7.85 3.12
C HIS A 103 8.70 7.19 3.94
N TYR A 104 8.05 6.16 3.40
CA TYR A 104 6.92 5.46 4.02
C TYR A 104 5.77 6.39 4.41
N VAL A 105 5.50 7.39 3.56
CA VAL A 105 4.40 8.35 3.73
C VAL A 105 3.21 7.94 2.89
N GLY A 106 3.37 7.78 1.57
CA GLY A 106 2.25 7.43 0.68
C GLY A 106 1.15 8.49 0.68
N ALA A 107 -0.06 8.08 0.29
CA ALA A 107 -1.27 8.86 0.53
C ALA A 107 -1.54 8.93 2.04
N SER A 108 -1.70 10.15 2.57
CA SER A 108 -1.85 10.39 4.02
C SER A 108 -2.99 11.36 4.30
N VAL A 109 -3.74 11.11 5.38
CA VAL A 109 -4.79 11.98 5.89
C VAL A 109 -4.77 11.99 7.41
N VAL A 110 -4.98 13.15 8.03
CA VAL A 110 -5.16 13.25 9.48
C VAL A 110 -6.64 13.09 9.80
N ASP A 111 -6.96 12.12 10.65
CA ASP A 111 -8.30 12.00 11.20
C ASP A 111 -8.45 13.00 12.35
N GLU A 112 -9.31 14.00 12.17
CA GLU A 112 -9.47 15.10 13.14
C GLU A 112 -10.04 14.62 14.49
N GLN A 113 -10.76 13.51 14.51
CA GLN A 113 -11.38 13.00 15.74
C GLN A 113 -10.36 12.33 16.66
N THR A 114 -9.44 11.55 16.08
CA THR A 114 -8.44 10.78 16.83
C THR A 114 -7.07 11.45 16.88
N GLY A 115 -6.79 12.39 15.96
CA GLY A 115 -5.46 12.97 15.78
C GLY A 115 -4.45 12.01 15.15
N PHE A 116 -4.89 10.85 14.64
CA PHE A 116 -4.01 9.92 13.94
C PHE A 116 -3.82 10.31 12.48
N GLN A 117 -2.61 10.10 11.96
CA GLN A 117 -2.35 10.18 10.53
C GLN A 117 -2.55 8.78 9.94
N VAL A 118 -3.61 8.59 9.16
CA VAL A 118 -3.83 7.35 8.41
C VAL A 118 -3.09 7.47 7.09
N GLN A 119 -2.25 6.49 6.80
CA GLN A 119 -1.41 6.51 5.60
C GLN A 119 -1.36 5.17 4.87
N GLY A 120 -1.17 5.22 3.56
CA GLY A 120 -1.12 4.05 2.70
C GLY A 120 -0.35 4.33 1.43
N ILE A 121 0.45 3.34 1.01
CA ILE A 121 1.18 3.39 -0.25
C ILE A 121 0.31 2.67 -1.28
N ILE A 122 0.07 3.31 -2.40
CA ILE A 122 -0.70 2.75 -3.51
C ILE A 122 0.25 2.19 -4.58
N ASP A 123 -0.19 1.21 -5.36
CA ASP A 123 0.63 0.71 -6.45
C ASP A 123 0.53 1.58 -7.70
N ASP A 124 -0.69 2.00 -8.05
CA ASP A 124 -0.90 2.91 -9.17
C ASP A 124 -2.24 3.67 -9.09
N VAL A 125 -2.38 4.66 -9.96
CA VAL A 125 -3.63 5.38 -10.23
C VAL A 125 -3.84 5.46 -11.73
N TRP A 126 -5.04 5.15 -12.18
CA TRP A 126 -5.49 5.35 -13.55
C TRP A 126 -6.52 6.47 -13.61
N VAL A 127 -6.66 7.12 -14.77
CA VAL A 127 -7.64 8.19 -14.99
C VAL A 127 -8.51 7.89 -16.20
N SER A 128 -9.82 7.99 -16.05
CA SER A 128 -10.79 7.86 -17.14
C SER A 128 -10.88 9.13 -17.99
N PRO A 129 -11.46 9.08 -19.20
CA PRO A 129 -11.74 10.29 -20.00
C PRO A 129 -12.60 11.34 -19.27
N GLN A 130 -13.41 10.91 -18.30
CA GLN A 130 -14.26 11.78 -17.47
C GLN A 130 -13.50 12.41 -16.30
N GLY A 131 -12.24 12.02 -16.08
CA GLY A 131 -11.41 12.51 -14.99
C GLY A 131 -11.59 11.73 -13.68
N GLU A 132 -12.22 10.56 -13.72
CA GLU A 132 -12.36 9.70 -12.54
C GLU A 132 -11.02 9.01 -12.25
N LEU A 133 -10.60 9.01 -10.98
CA LEU A 133 -9.36 8.39 -10.54
C LEU A 133 -9.63 7.00 -9.99
N HIS A 134 -8.98 5.99 -10.56
CA HIS A 134 -9.08 4.60 -10.12
C HIS A 134 -7.78 4.23 -9.40
N ILE A 135 -7.87 3.91 -8.11
CA ILE A 135 -6.73 3.40 -7.34
C ILE A 135 -6.55 1.92 -7.68
N VAL A 136 -5.32 1.53 -7.97
CA VAL A 136 -4.97 0.19 -8.41
C VAL A 136 -3.95 -0.43 -7.47
N ASP A 137 -4.17 -1.71 -7.20
CA ASP A 137 -3.30 -2.56 -6.40
C ASP A 137 -2.91 -3.78 -7.26
N TYR A 138 -1.61 -4.05 -7.37
CA TYR A 138 -1.08 -5.13 -8.18
C TYR A 138 -0.89 -6.38 -7.33
N LYS A 139 -1.77 -7.36 -7.54
CA LYS A 139 -1.69 -8.66 -6.87
C LYS A 139 -1.05 -9.73 -7.75
N ALA A 140 -0.18 -10.52 -7.13
CA ALA A 140 0.30 -11.79 -7.67
C ALA A 140 -0.08 -12.90 -6.69
N THR A 141 -0.99 -13.78 -7.09
CA THR A 141 -1.47 -14.88 -6.26
C THR A 141 -1.37 -16.20 -7.00
N SER A 142 -1.19 -17.29 -6.26
CA SER A 142 -1.21 -18.65 -6.79
C SER A 142 -2.56 -19.28 -6.47
N THR A 143 -3.41 -19.43 -7.48
CA THR A 143 -4.69 -20.13 -7.36
C THR A 143 -4.87 -21.15 -8.48
N ALA A 144 -5.61 -22.23 -8.19
CA ALA A 144 -6.05 -23.20 -9.18
C ALA A 144 -7.44 -22.86 -9.76
N SER A 145 -8.17 -21.93 -9.14
CA SER A 145 -9.46 -21.44 -9.61
C SER A 145 -9.29 -20.26 -10.59
N GLU A 146 -10.33 -19.96 -11.35
CA GLU A 146 -10.42 -18.66 -12.02
C GLU A 146 -10.46 -17.54 -10.99
N ILE A 147 -9.86 -16.40 -11.34
CA ILE A 147 -9.75 -15.23 -10.46
C ILE A 147 -11.11 -14.53 -10.39
N SER A 148 -11.57 -14.23 -9.17
CA SER A 148 -12.81 -13.52 -8.91
C SER A 148 -12.59 -12.32 -7.98
N LEU A 149 -13.39 -11.26 -8.16
CA LEU A 149 -13.44 -10.11 -7.23
C LEU A 149 -14.01 -10.47 -5.86
N GLU A 150 -14.54 -11.67 -5.69
CA GLU A 150 -15.05 -12.20 -4.43
C GLU A 150 -14.01 -13.00 -3.65
N ASP A 151 -12.84 -13.27 -4.23
CA ASP A 151 -11.79 -14.07 -3.60
C ASP A 151 -11.20 -13.39 -2.34
N GLU A 152 -10.59 -14.19 -1.46
CA GLU A 152 -9.92 -13.68 -0.24
C GLU A 152 -8.73 -12.76 -0.60
N TYR A 153 -8.06 -13.07 -1.70
CA TYR A 153 -6.93 -12.32 -2.23
C TYR A 153 -7.38 -11.53 -3.47
N LYS A 154 -8.22 -10.51 -3.23
CA LYS A 154 -8.60 -9.49 -4.23
C LYS A 154 -7.41 -8.62 -4.60
#